data_AF-A0A7C3AAC4-F1
#
_entry.id   AF-A0A7C3AAC4-F1
#
_cell.length_a   1.000
_cell.length_b   1.000
_cell.length_c   1.000
_cell.angle_alpha   90.00
_cell.angle_beta   90.00
_cell.angle_gamma   90.00
#
_symmetry.space_group_name_H-M   'P 1'
#
loop_
_entity.id
_entity.type
_entity.pdbx_description
1 polymer ?
#
loop_
_entity_poly.entity_id
_entity_poly.type
_entity_poly.pdbx_seq_one_letter_code
_entity_poly.pdbx_strand_id
1 'polypeptide(L)' 'GPYIRSCHAKDILLQPELTTHLDEIRPGLGGLDYAVFLKELTRFSDAPLMLEHLPNAEEYRLAAEHIRSVAKVSNIPLA' A
#
# COMPACT_ATOMS: atom_id res chain seq x y z
N GLY A 1 10.21 -12.19 0.79
CA GLY A 1 11.13 -13.36 0.81
C GLY A 1 11.55 -13.71 -0.61
N PRO A 2 12.50 -14.64 -0.80
CA PRO A 2 13.11 -14.93 -2.11
C PRO A 2 12.13 -15.44 -3.18
N TYR A 3 10.92 -15.83 -2.77
CA TYR A 3 9.85 -16.30 -3.65
C TYR A 3 8.76 -15.25 -3.93
N ILE A 4 8.89 -14.01 -3.42
CA ILE A 4 7.94 -12.93 -3.73
C ILE A 4 8.14 -12.53 -5.19
N ARG A 5 7.06 -12.60 -5.97
CA ARG A 5 7.03 -12.24 -7.40
C ARG A 5 6.20 -11.02 -7.72
N SER A 6 5.35 -10.58 -6.79
CA SER A 6 4.52 -9.39 -6.87
C SER A 6 4.10 -8.98 -5.46
N CYS A 7 3.79 -7.70 -5.28
CA CYS A 7 3.24 -7.15 -4.05
C CYS A 7 2.01 -6.31 -4.36
N HIS A 8 0.99 -6.41 -3.52
CA HIS A 8 -0.25 -5.68 -3.65
C HIS A 8 -0.35 -4.70 -2.48
N ALA A 9 -0.55 -3.41 -2.77
CA ALA A 9 -0.81 -2.40 -1.76
C ALA A 9 -2.31 -2.41 -1.44
N LYS A 10 -2.61 -2.82 -0.22
CA LYS A 10 -3.95 -2.79 0.38
C LYS A 10 -3.83 -2.21 1.77
N ASP A 11 -4.85 -1.47 2.19
CA ASP A 11 -4.88 -0.86 3.51
C ASP A 11 -6.16 -1.22 4.22
N ILE A 12 -6.06 -1.40 5.53
CA ILE A 12 -7.14 -1.91 6.36
C ILE A 12 -7.34 -0.96 7.54
N LEU A 13 -8.60 -0.58 7.77
CA LEU A 13 -9.01 0.03 9.02
C LEU A 13 -9.61 -1.05 9.92
N LEU A 14 -9.01 -1.24 11.10
CA LEU A 14 -9.58 -2.05 12.16
C LEU A 14 -10.60 -1.20 12.92
N GLN A 15 -11.87 -1.59 12.85
CA GLN A 15 -12.94 -0.82 13.47
C GLN A 15 -13.07 -1.13 14.98
N PRO A 16 -13.59 -0.19 15.78
CA PRO A 16 -13.65 -0.33 17.24
C PRO A 16 -14.87 -1.11 17.76
N GLU A 17 -15.81 -1.52 16.90
CA GLU A 17 -16.99 -2.28 17.32
C GLU A 17 -16.64 -3.67 17.86
N LEU A 18 -17.59 -4.26 18.60
CA LEU A 18 -17.42 -5.61 19.16
C LEU A 18 -17.38 -6.66 18.03
N THR A 19 -16.44 -7.61 18.16
CA THR A 19 -16.02 -8.59 17.13
C THR A 19 -15.03 -7.98 16.13
N THR A 20 -14.30 -8.82 15.37
CA THR A 20 -13.31 -8.34 14.41
C THR A 20 -13.99 -7.80 13.16
N HIS A 21 -13.76 -6.51 12.88
CA HIS A 21 -14.23 -5.81 11.69
C HIS A 21 -13.03 -5.17 10.96
N LEU A 22 -12.80 -5.58 9.72
CA LEU A 22 -11.68 -5.12 8.89
C LEU A 22 -12.25 -4.50 7.61
N ASP A 23 -12.19 -3.18 7.52
CA ASP A 23 -12.63 -2.48 6.33
C ASP A 23 -11.46 -2.33 5.37
N GLU A 24 -11.63 -2.87 4.16
CA GLU A 24 -10.74 -2.56 3.07
C GLU A 24 -10.97 -1.11 2.62
N ILE A 25 -9.93 -0.31 2.72
CA ILE A 25 -9.97 1.10 2.37
C ILE A 25 -8.78 1.49 1.52
N ARG A 26 -8.89 2.65 0.87
CA ARG A 26 -7.86 3.14 -0.02
C ARG A 26 -6.51 3.29 0.71
N PRO A 27 -5.39 2.88 0.08
CA PRO A 27 -4.03 3.17 0.56
C PRO A 27 -3.84 4.57 1.13
N GLY A 28 -3.38 4.62 2.38
CA GLY A 28 -3.11 5.85 3.12
C GLY A 28 -4.22 6.32 4.05
N LEU A 29 -5.34 5.59 4.10
CA LEU A 29 -6.45 5.85 5.02
C LEU A 29 -6.53 4.82 6.16
N GLY A 30 -5.78 3.72 6.09
CA GLY A 30 -5.78 2.66 7.08
C GLY A 30 -4.52 2.64 7.95
N GLY A 31 -4.21 1.47 8.49
CA GLY A 31 -3.14 1.29 9.47
C GLY A 31 -1.78 0.88 8.89
N LEU A 32 -1.64 0.65 7.58
CA LEU A 32 -0.38 0.19 7.00
C LEU A 32 0.67 1.31 6.98
N ASP A 33 1.85 1.06 7.57
CA ASP A 33 3.00 1.95 7.43
C ASP A 33 3.63 1.79 6.04
N TYR A 34 3.22 2.66 5.11
CA TYR A 34 3.74 2.66 3.74
C TYR A 34 5.23 3.00 3.64
N ALA A 35 5.81 3.75 4.58
CA ALA A 35 7.24 4.05 4.54
C ALA A 35 8.07 2.79 4.82
N VAL A 36 7.69 2.04 5.85
CA VAL A 36 8.32 0.74 6.16
C VAL A 36 8.05 -0.27 5.05
N PHE A 37 6.81 -0.37 4.59
CA PHE A 37 6.43 -1.31 3.52
C PHE A 37 7.24 -1.08 2.23
N LEU A 38 7.31 0.16 1.75
CA LEU A 38 8.08 0.50 0.55
C LEU A 38 9.58 0.28 0.75
N LYS A 39 10.11 0.59 1.94
CA LYS A 39 11.52 0.34 2.27
C LYS A 39 11.84 -1.15 2.18
N GLU A 40 11.01 -2.01 2.75
CA GLU A 40 11.23 -3.46 2.69
C GLU A 40 11.05 -4.00 1.28
N LEU A 41 10.14 -3.41 0.48
CA LEU A 41 9.94 -3.82 -0.91
C LEU A 41 11.17 -3.56 -1.78
N THR A 42 12.00 -2.56 -1.47
CA THR A 42 13.26 -2.28 -2.21
C THR A 42 14.24 -3.45 -2.21
N ARG A 43 14.11 -4.39 -1.26
CA ARG A 43 14.90 -5.61 -1.18
C ARG A 43 14.53 -6.64 -2.26
N PHE A 44 13.44 -6.41 -2.98
CA PHE A 44 12.88 -7.27 -4.02
C PHE A 44 12.70 -6.47 -5.31
N SER A 45 13.81 -6.06 -5.94
CA SER A 45 13.83 -5.15 -7.11
C SER A 45 12.95 -5.57 -8.29
N ASP A 46 12.70 -6.87 -8.44
CA ASP A 46 11.95 -7.43 -9.57
C ASP A 46 10.46 -7.62 -9.26
N ALA A 47 10.02 -7.36 -8.02
CA ALA A 47 8.62 -7.52 -7.63
C ALA A 47 7.83 -6.23 -7.90
N PRO A 48 6.85 -6.24 -8.82
CA PRO A 48 6.00 -5.08 -9.05
C PRO A 48 5.12 -4.81 -7.83
N LEU A 49 4.91 -3.52 -7.55
CA LEU A 49 3.87 -3.06 -6.63
C LEU A 49 2.59 -2.72 -7.40
N MET A 50 1.48 -3.32 -7.01
CA MET A 50 0.18 -3.15 -7.66
C MET A 50 -0.85 -2.60 -6.68
N LEU A 51 -1.70 -1.71 -7.17
CA LEU A 51 -2.93 -1.32 -6.50
C LEU A 51 -4.03 -2.30 -6.88
N GLU A 52 -4.88 -2.70 -5.93
CA GLU A 52 -5.97 -3.63 -6.20
C GLU A 52 -7.28 -3.17 -5.54
N HIS A 53 -8.40 -3.65 -6.09
CA HIS A 53 -9.72 -3.65 -5.43
C HIS A 53 -10.29 -2.27 -5.07
N LEU A 54 -9.86 -1.21 -5.76
CA LEU A 54 -10.43 0.13 -5.58
C LEU A 54 -11.71 0.28 -6.43
N PRO A 55 -12.73 0.99 -5.91
CA PRO A 55 -14.08 0.96 -6.50
C PRO A 55 -14.19 1.75 -7.80
N ASN A 56 -13.23 2.65 -8.09
CA ASN A 56 -13.24 3.48 -9.28
C ASN A 56 -11.84 4.06 -9.58
N ALA A 57 -11.69 4.65 -10.77
CA ALA A 57 -10.42 5.21 -11.25
C ALA A 57 -9.86 6.36 -10.40
N GLU A 58 -10.73 7.14 -9.77
CA GLU A 58 -10.31 8.26 -8.92
C GLU A 58 -9.65 7.76 -7.64
N GLU A 59 -10.21 6.72 -7.02
CA GLU A 59 -9.58 6.06 -5.88
C GLU A 59 -8.22 5.46 -6.27
N TYR A 60 -8.09 4.88 -7.46
CA TYR A 60 -6.78 4.44 -7.99
C TYR A 60 -5.78 5.60 -8.11
N ARG A 61 -6.20 6.75 -8.63
CA ARG A 61 -5.34 7.94 -8.77
C ARG A 61 -4.84 8.41 -7.39
N LEU A 62 -5.76 8.58 -6.44
CA LEU A 62 -5.46 9.04 -5.08
C LEU A 62 -4.56 8.06 -4.33
N ALA A 63 -4.77 6.75 -4.49
CA ALA A 63 -3.93 5.73 -3.88
C ALA A 63 -2.50 5.78 -4.43
N ALA A 64 -2.36 5.89 -5.75
CA ALA A 64 -1.05 5.99 -6.41
C ALA A 64 -0.31 7.27 -6.00
N GLU A 65 -1.01 8.39 -5.87
CA GLU A 65 -0.46 9.66 -5.39
C GLU A 65 0.03 9.55 -3.95
N HIS A 66 -0.74 8.93 -3.05
CA HIS A 66 -0.33 8.71 -1.68
C HIS A 66 0.97 7.88 -1.61
N ILE A 67 1.03 6.73 -2.28
CA ILE A 67 2.21 5.86 -2.29
C ILE A 67 3.44 6.60 -2.84
N ARG A 68 3.30 7.32 -3.97
CA ARG A 68 4.39 8.10 -4.55
C ARG A 68 4.84 9.24 -3.64
N SER A 69 3.91 9.90 -2.94
CA SER A 69 4.22 10.94 -1.97
C SER A 69 5.04 10.38 -0.80
N VAL A 70 4.62 9.25 -0.23
CA VAL A 70 5.36 8.59 0.85
C VAL A 70 6.76 8.20 0.38
N ALA A 71 6.88 7.58 -0.80
CA ALA A 71 8.19 7.25 -1.36
C ALA A 71 9.11 8.48 -1.50
N LYS A 72 8.56 9.59 -2.02
CA LYS A 72 9.30 10.85 -2.17
C LYS A 72 9.78 11.39 -0.82
N VAL A 73 8.92 11.44 0.20
CA VAL A 73 9.27 11.93 1.54
C VAL A 73 10.29 11.02 2.22
N SER A 74 10.19 9.71 2.01
CA SER A 74 11.10 8.72 2.59
C SER A 74 12.38 8.49 1.77
N ASN A 75 12.60 9.23 0.68
CA ASN A 75 13.71 9.05 -0.26
C ASN A 75 13.83 7.61 -0.81
N ILE A 76 12.69 6.97 -1.08
CA ILE A 76 12.62 5.64 -1.66
C ILE A 76 12.43 5.80 -3.18
N PRO A 77 13.31 5.23 -4.02
CA PRO A 77 13.10 5.23 -5.45
C PRO A 77 11.92 4.31 -5.80
N LEU A 78 10.94 4.85 -6.53
CA LEU A 78 9.94 4.04 -7.22
C LEU A 78 10.38 3.91 -8.67
N ALA A 79 10.50 2.67 -9.14
CA ALA A 79 10.76 2.35 -10.53
C ALA A 79 9.52 2.59 -11.40
#